data_AF-A0A0M2NB88-F1
#
_entry.id   AF-A0A0M2NB88-F1
#
_cell.length_a   1.000
_cell.length_b   1.000
_cell.length_c   1.000
_cell.angle_alpha   90.00
_cell.angle_beta   90.00
_cell.angle_gamma   90.00
#
_symmetry.space_group_name_H-M   'P 1'
#
loop_
_entity.id
_entity.type
_entity.pdbx_description
1 polymer ?
#
loop_
_entity_poly.entity_id
_entity_poly.type
_entity_poly.pdbx_seq_one_letter_code
_entity_poly.pdbx_strand_id
1 'polypeptide(L)'
;MAFTENEKTGEKNYFPDLKNIDEILIQNPDLGCVVSNKISVEGYEIGCMYRDEPLPDVADSGWVFLAGDEDADYMNTPGNMSAFPLNTMAHYDPAVIPLLDADVFTAYCRDEDGKLTLTEHFFDGADEESLPD
;
A
#
# COMPACT_ATOMS: atom_id res chain seq x y z
N MET A 1 -3.89 -39.10 -15.82
CA MET A 1 -3.20 -37.82 -15.69
C MET A 1 -3.48 -37.31 -14.29
N ALA A 2 -2.47 -37.25 -13.44
CA ALA A 2 -2.59 -36.69 -12.11
C ALA A 2 -2.23 -35.20 -12.21
N PHE A 3 -3.20 -34.32 -11.95
CA PHE A 3 -2.91 -32.92 -11.66
C PHE A 3 -2.76 -32.82 -10.15
N THR A 4 -1.51 -32.80 -9.69
CA THR A 4 -1.18 -32.39 -8.33
C THR A 4 -0.63 -30.97 -8.42
N GLU A 5 -1.50 -29.98 -8.36
CA GLU A 5 -1.11 -28.66 -7.87
C GLU A 5 -1.70 -28.52 -6.49
N ASN A 6 -0.86 -28.89 -5.54
CA ASN A 6 -1.01 -28.54 -4.14
C ASN A 6 -0.73 -27.04 -4.06
N GLU A 7 -1.72 -26.20 -4.34
CA GLU A 7 -1.67 -24.78 -4.00
C GLU A 7 -1.54 -24.72 -2.48
N LYS A 8 -0.31 -24.55 -2.02
CA LYS A 8 0.02 -24.33 -0.62
C LYS A 8 -0.84 -23.17 -0.13
N THR A 9 -1.85 -23.48 0.67
CA THR A 9 -2.43 -22.55 1.64
C THR A 9 -1.34 -22.28 2.68
N GLY A 10 -0.30 -21.54 2.28
CA GLY A 10 0.70 -20.99 3.18
C GLY A 10 0.07 -19.75 3.79
N GLU A 11 -0.44 -19.87 5.02
CA GLU A 11 -0.82 -18.68 5.78
C GLU A 11 0.36 -17.73 5.84
N LYS A 12 0.16 -16.50 5.38
CA LYS A 12 1.16 -15.44 5.48
C LYS A 12 1.13 -14.87 6.89
N ASN A 13 2.32 -14.70 7.46
CA ASN A 13 2.48 -14.04 8.74
C ASN A 13 2.66 -12.55 8.50
N TYR A 14 1.57 -11.79 8.57
CA TYR A 14 1.60 -10.35 8.32
C TYR A 14 2.11 -9.58 9.54
N PHE A 15 2.93 -8.56 9.30
CA PHE A 15 3.49 -7.65 10.29
C PHE A 15 4.05 -8.37 11.53
N PRO A 16 4.98 -9.34 11.35
CA PRO A 16 5.44 -10.22 12.44
C PRO A 16 6.06 -9.47 13.62
N ASP A 17 6.62 -8.29 13.37
CA ASP A 17 7.28 -7.45 14.37
C ASP A 17 6.37 -6.38 14.97
N LEU A 18 5.18 -6.14 14.38
CA LEU A 18 4.25 -5.14 14.85
C LEU A 18 3.48 -5.66 16.07
N LYS A 19 3.59 -4.95 17.18
CA LYS A 19 3.01 -5.36 18.46
C LYS A 19 2.16 -4.23 19.03
N ASN A 20 1.03 -4.60 19.63
CA ASN A 20 0.13 -3.70 20.36
C ASN A 20 -0.35 -2.51 19.52
N ILE A 21 -1.36 -2.73 18.67
CA ILE A 21 -1.97 -1.71 17.79
C ILE A 21 -3.38 -1.31 18.24
N ASP A 22 -3.66 -1.43 19.55
CA ASP A 22 -4.97 -1.13 20.14
C ASP A 22 -5.21 0.39 20.25
N GLU A 23 -4.16 1.21 20.14
CA GLU A 23 -4.27 2.66 20.15
C GLU A 23 -4.84 3.16 18.81
N ILE A 24 -5.61 4.24 18.85
CA ILE A 24 -6.10 4.91 17.64
C ILE A 24 -5.22 6.12 17.39
N LEU A 25 -4.42 6.09 16.32
CA LEU A 25 -3.47 7.16 15.99
C LEU A 25 -4.04 8.18 15.00
N ILE A 26 -5.14 7.85 14.32
CA ILE A 26 -5.70 8.61 13.19
C ILE A 26 -7.22 8.73 13.28
N GLN A 27 -7.81 9.71 12.58
CA GLN A 27 -9.26 10.00 12.68
C GLN A 27 -10.16 8.90 12.11
N ASN A 28 -9.71 8.20 11.07
CA ASN A 28 -10.47 7.15 10.38
C ASN A 28 -9.71 5.81 10.40
N PRO A 29 -9.53 5.20 11.58
CA PRO A 29 -8.62 4.07 11.76
C PRO A 29 -9.04 2.79 11.03
N ASP A 30 -10.34 2.62 10.81
CA ASP A 30 -10.95 1.43 10.23
C ASP A 30 -11.07 1.46 8.70
N LEU A 31 -10.74 2.60 8.06
CA LEU A 31 -10.69 2.63 6.59
C LEU A 31 -9.60 1.68 6.11
N GLY A 32 -9.89 0.91 5.06
CA GLY A 32 -8.96 0.02 4.40
C GLY A 32 -7.93 0.79 3.59
N CYS A 33 -6.76 0.17 3.44
CA CYS A 33 -5.72 0.58 2.51
C CYS A 33 -5.10 -0.67 1.88
N VAL A 34 -4.48 -0.52 0.72
CA VAL A 34 -3.80 -1.59 0.01
C VAL A 34 -2.31 -1.54 0.35
N VAL A 35 -1.72 -2.69 0.68
CA VAL A 35 -0.32 -2.77 1.13
C VAL A 35 0.38 -3.92 0.41
N SER A 36 1.60 -3.67 -0.06
CA SER A 36 2.48 -4.68 -0.65
C SER A 36 2.89 -5.74 0.37
N ASN A 37 3.08 -6.99 -0.07
CA ASN A 37 3.67 -8.03 0.77
C ASN A 37 5.13 -7.76 1.09
N LYS A 38 5.86 -6.96 0.29
CA LYS A 38 7.20 -6.53 0.69
C LYS A 38 7.13 -5.82 2.05
N ILE A 39 6.15 -4.96 2.24
CA ILE A 39 5.91 -4.32 3.53
C ILE A 39 5.31 -5.33 4.52
N SER A 40 4.13 -5.88 4.21
CA SER A 40 3.32 -6.58 5.19
C SER A 40 3.82 -7.98 5.55
N VAL A 41 4.61 -8.64 4.72
CA VAL A 41 5.14 -9.99 4.97
C VAL A 41 6.66 -9.98 5.15
N GLU A 42 7.37 -9.25 4.29
CA GLU A 42 8.84 -9.24 4.31
C GLU A 42 9.41 -8.16 5.25
N GLY A 43 8.60 -7.20 5.70
CA GLY A 43 8.99 -6.20 6.70
C GLY A 43 9.77 -5.02 6.15
N TYR A 44 9.68 -4.73 4.84
CA TYR A 44 10.28 -3.54 4.25
C TYR A 44 9.59 -2.27 4.72
N GLU A 45 10.36 -1.19 4.86
CA GLU A 45 9.83 0.15 5.11
C GLU A 45 8.93 0.61 3.97
N ILE A 46 8.04 1.57 4.26
CA ILE A 46 7.24 2.22 3.23
C ILE A 46 8.15 3.17 2.45
N GLY A 47 8.55 2.77 1.25
CA GLY A 47 9.34 3.61 0.36
C GLY A 47 8.48 4.58 -0.45
N CYS A 48 7.26 4.19 -0.81
CA CYS A 48 6.31 5.05 -1.50
C CYS A 48 4.87 4.79 -1.02
N MET A 49 4.06 5.84 -1.03
CA MET A 49 2.62 5.78 -0.84
C MET A 49 1.92 6.67 -1.84
N TYR A 50 0.78 6.25 -2.34
CA TYR A 50 -0.05 7.09 -3.19
C TYR A 50 -1.53 6.88 -2.87
N ARG A 51 -2.34 7.87 -3.21
CA ARG A 51 -3.79 7.83 -2.98
C ARG A 51 -4.50 7.68 -4.31
N ASP A 52 -5.14 6.54 -4.51
CA ASP A 52 -6.04 6.28 -5.63
C ASP A 52 -7.48 6.68 -5.26
N GLU A 53 -8.40 6.59 -6.22
CA GLU A 53 -9.82 6.72 -5.97
C GLU A 53 -10.30 5.60 -5.02
N PRO A 54 -10.94 5.94 -3.89
CA PRO A 54 -11.52 4.93 -3.03
C PRO A 54 -12.58 4.10 -3.75
N LEU A 55 -12.59 2.79 -3.52
CA LEU A 55 -13.61 1.91 -4.05
C LEU A 55 -15.02 2.26 -3.50
N PRO A 56 -16.06 2.29 -4.36
CA PRO A 56 -17.42 2.56 -3.92
C PRO A 56 -17.98 1.42 -3.06
N ASP A 57 -18.90 1.75 -2.17
CA ASP A 57 -19.65 0.82 -1.31
C ASP A 57 -18.78 -0.04 -0.33
N VAL A 58 -17.51 0.31 -0.18
CA VAL A 58 -16.60 -0.27 0.83
C VAL A 58 -15.90 0.84 1.62
N ALA A 59 -15.43 0.51 2.82
CA ALA A 59 -14.67 1.43 3.66
C ALA A 59 -13.21 1.49 3.16
N ASP A 60 -12.98 2.08 1.99
CA ASP A 60 -11.64 2.26 1.41
C ASP A 60 -11.16 3.71 1.62
N SER A 61 -9.90 3.87 2.00
CA SER A 61 -9.25 5.19 2.12
C SER A 61 -8.69 5.71 0.80
N GLY A 62 -8.49 4.82 -0.17
CA GLY A 62 -7.73 5.05 -1.40
C GLY A 62 -6.22 4.94 -1.23
N TRP A 63 -5.70 4.77 0.00
CA TRP A 63 -4.25 4.69 0.20
C TRP A 63 -3.68 3.35 -0.27
N VAL A 64 -2.59 3.43 -1.03
CA VAL A 64 -1.76 2.30 -1.44
C VAL A 64 -0.34 2.52 -0.92
N PHE A 65 0.24 1.50 -0.28
CA PHE A 65 1.57 1.51 0.32
C PHE A 65 2.49 0.48 -0.32
N LEU A 66 3.69 0.92 -0.72
CA LEU A 66 4.70 0.18 -1.48
C LEU A 66 6.09 0.33 -0.85
N ALA A 67 6.95 -0.68 -0.99
CA ALA A 67 8.36 -0.59 -0.62
C ALA A 67 9.14 0.34 -1.58
N GLY A 68 8.59 0.64 -2.77
CA GLY A 68 9.11 1.61 -3.73
C GLY A 68 9.88 0.99 -4.91
N ASP A 69 10.10 -0.32 -4.88
CA ASP A 69 10.76 -1.10 -5.94
C ASP A 69 9.84 -2.17 -6.54
N GLU A 70 8.53 -2.11 -6.27
CA GLU A 70 7.53 -2.90 -6.94
C GLU A 70 7.32 -2.44 -8.39
N ASP A 71 7.40 -3.37 -9.32
CA ASP A 71 7.03 -3.15 -10.71
C ASP A 71 5.55 -3.50 -10.97
N ALA A 72 5.07 -3.16 -12.18
CA ALA A 72 3.70 -3.43 -12.58
C ALA A 72 3.37 -4.94 -12.55
N ASP A 73 4.30 -5.81 -12.94
CA ASP A 73 4.09 -7.26 -12.93
C ASP A 73 3.89 -7.78 -11.49
N TYR A 74 4.69 -7.29 -10.54
CA TYR A 74 4.55 -7.60 -9.12
C TYR A 74 3.21 -7.11 -8.58
N MET A 75 2.84 -5.85 -8.83
CA MET A 75 1.58 -5.26 -8.33
C MET A 75 0.34 -5.96 -8.90
N ASN A 76 0.40 -6.41 -10.16
CA ASN A 76 -0.70 -7.11 -10.82
C ASN A 76 -0.76 -8.61 -10.50
N THR A 77 0.24 -9.15 -9.81
CA THR A 77 0.24 -10.57 -9.44
C THR A 77 -0.72 -10.81 -8.27
N PRO A 78 -1.74 -11.70 -8.42
CA PRO A 78 -2.69 -11.99 -7.36
C PRO A 78 -2.00 -12.44 -6.08
N GLY A 79 -2.38 -11.81 -4.98
CA GLY A 79 -1.84 -12.10 -3.68
C GLY A 79 -0.51 -11.40 -3.38
N ASN A 80 0.06 -10.56 -4.24
CA ASN A 80 1.20 -9.70 -3.85
C ASN A 80 0.80 -8.45 -3.05
N MET A 81 -0.47 -8.05 -3.17
CA MET A 81 -1.07 -6.95 -2.43
C MET A 81 -2.14 -7.49 -1.46
N SER A 82 -2.36 -6.82 -0.35
CA SER A 82 -3.41 -7.17 0.63
C SER A 82 -3.99 -5.93 1.29
N ALA A 83 -5.25 -6.01 1.71
CA ALA A 83 -5.94 -4.91 2.37
C ALA A 83 -5.79 -4.97 3.90
N PHE A 84 -5.55 -3.82 4.52
CA PHE A 84 -5.42 -3.69 5.98
C PHE A 84 -6.10 -2.41 6.49
N PRO A 85 -6.50 -2.34 7.79
CA PRO A 85 -6.91 -1.08 8.40
C PRO A 85 -5.80 -0.04 8.31
N LEU A 86 -6.13 1.19 7.95
CA LEU A 86 -5.20 2.29 7.76
C LEU A 86 -4.43 2.61 9.06
N ASN A 87 -5.05 2.39 10.22
CA ASN A 87 -4.38 2.51 11.52
C ASN A 87 -3.20 1.54 11.67
N THR A 88 -3.22 0.39 10.99
CA THR A 88 -2.09 -0.54 10.95
C THR A 88 -0.85 0.15 10.38
N MET A 89 -1.03 0.91 9.30
CA MET A 89 0.08 1.62 8.66
C MET A 89 0.59 2.77 9.49
N ALA A 90 -0.30 3.47 10.20
CA ALA A 90 0.10 4.50 11.16
C ALA A 90 0.98 3.96 12.30
N HIS A 91 0.76 2.72 12.76
CA HIS A 91 1.64 2.07 13.73
C HIS A 91 2.92 1.52 13.11
N TYR A 92 2.80 0.95 11.91
CA TYR A 92 3.93 0.36 11.21
C TYR A 92 4.99 1.41 10.86
N ASP A 93 4.54 2.58 10.39
CA ASP A 93 5.39 3.68 9.98
C ASP A 93 4.74 5.03 10.30
N PRO A 94 4.98 5.59 11.49
CA PRO A 94 4.37 6.85 11.93
C PRO A 94 4.67 8.06 11.04
N ALA A 95 5.67 7.96 10.15
CA ALA A 95 5.99 9.03 9.20
C ALA A 95 4.84 9.30 8.20
N VAL A 96 3.93 8.34 8.00
CA VAL A 96 2.78 8.51 7.09
C VAL A 96 1.66 9.34 7.70
N ILE A 97 1.51 9.36 9.03
CA ILE A 97 0.41 10.02 9.75
C ILE A 97 0.14 11.45 9.27
N PRO A 98 1.15 12.36 9.16
CA PRO A 98 0.90 13.73 8.72
C PRO A 98 0.47 13.87 7.25
N LEU A 99 0.50 12.79 6.47
CA LEU A 99 0.21 12.78 5.03
C LEU A 99 -1.17 12.20 4.70
N LEU A 100 -1.83 11.54 5.66
CA LEU A 100 -3.05 10.75 5.41
C LEU A 100 -4.28 11.58 5.02
N ASP A 101 -4.24 12.90 5.25
CA ASP A 101 -5.29 13.85 4.84
C ASP A 101 -5.08 14.41 3.42
N ALA A 102 -4.01 14.03 2.71
CA ALA A 102 -3.73 14.50 1.36
C ALA A 102 -4.78 14.04 0.33
N ASP A 103 -4.98 14.83 -0.73
CA ASP A 103 -6.00 14.57 -1.75
C ASP A 103 -5.75 13.28 -2.54
N VAL A 104 -6.80 12.75 -3.17
CA VAL A 104 -6.66 11.68 -4.18
C VAL A 104 -5.72 12.13 -5.30
N PHE A 105 -5.01 11.17 -5.90
CA PHE A 105 -3.95 11.39 -6.88
C PHE A 105 -2.74 12.15 -6.32
N THR A 106 -2.47 12.02 -5.02
CA THR A 106 -1.23 12.45 -4.39
C THR A 106 -0.30 11.25 -4.19
N ALA A 107 1.00 11.44 -4.40
CA ALA A 107 2.02 10.44 -4.11
C ALA A 107 3.17 11.02 -3.27
N TYR A 108 3.67 10.23 -2.33
CA TYR A 108 4.85 10.56 -1.54
C TYR A 108 5.85 9.40 -1.59
N CYS A 109 7.12 9.71 -1.84
CA CYS A 109 8.20 8.71 -1.78
C CYS A 109 9.32 9.18 -0.86
N ARG A 110 10.02 8.23 -0.24
CA ARG A 110 11.20 8.50 0.57
C ARG A 110 12.34 8.98 -0.34
N ASP A 111 12.93 10.10 0.04
CA ASP A 111 14.16 10.61 -0.55
C ASP A 111 15.41 9.91 0.02
N GLU A 112 16.60 10.36 -0.40
CA GLU A 112 17.88 9.81 0.09
C GLU A 112 18.10 10.00 1.59
N ASP A 113 17.44 10.99 2.21
CA ASP A 113 17.45 11.25 3.65
C ASP A 113 16.39 10.41 4.39
N GLY A 114 15.64 9.58 3.67
CA GLY A 114 14.57 8.74 4.19
C GLY A 114 13.30 9.51 4.53
N LYS A 115 13.12 10.75 4.07
CA LYS A 115 11.91 11.53 4.33
C LYS A 115 10.89 11.33 3.22
N LEU A 116 9.63 11.10 3.59
CA LEU A 116 8.52 11.10 2.63
C LEU A 116 8.33 12.52 2.07
N THR A 117 8.53 12.67 0.76
CA THR A 117 8.41 13.92 0.00
C THR A 117 7.42 13.76 -1.12
N LEU A 118 6.72 14.85 -1.47
CA LEU A 118 5.73 14.86 -2.55
C LEU A 118 6.42 14.50 -3.87
N THR A 119 5.89 13.50 -4.57
CA THR A 119 6.41 13.02 -5.84
C THR A 119 5.51 13.53 -6.97
N GLU A 120 5.97 14.57 -7.66
CA GLU A 120 5.35 15.05 -8.88
C GLU A 120 5.49 14.00 -10.00
N HIS A 121 4.57 14.03 -10.97
CA HIS A 121 4.61 13.16 -12.15
C HIS A 121 4.54 11.64 -11.86
N PHE A 122 4.13 11.24 -10.66
CA PHE A 122 3.98 9.82 -10.30
C PHE A 122 2.97 9.09 -11.19
N PHE A 123 1.92 9.79 -11.63
CA PHE A 123 0.83 9.25 -12.44
C PHE A 123 0.99 9.49 -13.95
N ASP A 124 2.02 10.25 -14.38
CA ASP A 124 2.18 10.66 -15.78
C ASP A 124 2.41 9.48 -16.74
N GLY A 125 2.78 8.31 -16.24
CA GLY A 125 2.91 7.08 -17.02
C GLY A 125 1.58 6.36 -17.29
N ALA A 126 0.46 6.79 -16.70
CA ALA A 126 -0.84 6.11 -16.84
C ALA A 126 -1.63 6.54 -18.08
N ASP A 127 -1.30 7.67 -18.72
CA ASP A 127 -2.20 8.36 -19.66
C ASP A 127 -1.67 8.59 -21.09
N GLU A 128 -0.50 8.06 -21.50
CA GLU A 128 -0.03 8.29 -22.89
C GLU A 128 -0.48 7.26 -23.95
N GLU A 129 -1.10 6.11 -23.60
CA GLU A 129 -1.40 5.04 -24.57
C GLU A 129 -2.88 4.66 -24.74
N SER A 130 -3.85 5.54 -24.44
CA SER A 130 -5.28 5.15 -24.54
C SER A 130 -6.29 6.22 -24.96
N LEU A 131 -5.86 7.32 -25.58
CA LEU A 131 -6.81 8.16 -26.33
C LEU A 131 -6.81 7.76 -27.81
N PRO A 132 -7.82 7.01 -28.30
CA PRO A 132 -8.00 6.89 -29.75
C PRO A 132 -8.37 8.27 -30.34
N ASP A 133 -7.75 8.60 -31.48
CA ASP A 133 -8.04 9.79 -32.31
C ASP A 133 -9.54 10.00 -32.61
#